data_AF-A0A1F4LNE0-F1
#
_entry.id   AF-A0A1F4LNE0-F1
#
_cell.length_a   1.000
_cell.length_b   1.000
_cell.length_c   1.000
_cell.angle_alpha   90.00
_cell.angle_beta   90.00
_cell.angle_gamma   90.00
#
_symmetry.space_group_name_H-M   'P 1'
#
loop_
_entity.id
_entity.type
_entity.pdbx_description
1 polymer ?
#
loop_
_entity_poly.entity_id
_entity_poly.type
_entity_poly.pdbx_seq_one_letter_code
_entity_poly.pdbx_strand_id
1 'polypeptide(L)'
;MTVNASRAKPRRSAIGIEEERAWVSFYRRAGKDPAIAAEVLAQLDSDPEMKREHLALYLCCRESLRLRQAREARNQRFGRFVRWLLGGLFIRFPVNVRRALGRGSDLAAACLPEEHSEPATAQIQRLGKSPKVRAARAAFKAPSISEIPASPSADSAMVDSAPRAAQATG
;
A
#
# COMPACT_ATOMS: atom_id res chain seq x y z
N MET A 1 20.55 36.21 86.06
CA MET A 1 21.14 36.30 84.70
C MET A 1 20.64 35.11 83.89
N THR A 2 19.72 35.30 82.95
CA THR A 2 19.23 34.22 82.08
C THR A 2 19.19 34.71 80.65
N VAL A 3 20.17 34.29 79.85
CA VAL A 3 20.21 34.50 78.40
C VAL A 3 19.45 33.35 77.75
N ASN A 4 18.18 33.55 77.42
CA ASN A 4 17.44 32.66 76.52
C ASN A 4 17.47 33.27 75.11
N ALA A 5 18.51 32.96 74.35
CA ALA A 5 18.57 33.27 72.94
C ALA A 5 17.65 32.31 72.16
N SER A 6 16.54 32.83 71.65
CA SER A 6 15.59 32.11 70.79
C SER A 6 16.26 31.67 69.49
N ARG A 7 16.70 30.41 69.42
CA ARG A 7 17.28 29.78 68.22
C ARG A 7 16.17 29.40 67.24
N ALA A 8 15.67 30.39 66.49
CA ALA A 8 14.67 30.16 65.45
C ALA A 8 15.03 30.89 64.16
N LYS A 9 15.94 30.35 63.33
CA LYS A 9 16.04 30.70 61.89
C LYS A 9 16.92 29.86 60.91
N PRO A 10 17.28 28.58 61.13
CA PRO A 10 18.04 27.84 60.10
C PRO A 10 17.19 27.30 58.93
N ARG A 11 15.87 27.11 59.09
CA ARG A 11 15.03 26.48 58.05
C ARG A 11 14.79 27.36 56.81
N ARG A 12 14.67 28.68 56.98
CA ARG A 12 14.42 29.61 55.86
C ARG A 12 15.63 29.75 54.94
N SER A 13 16.85 29.69 55.49
CA SER A 13 18.08 29.71 54.69
C SER A 13 18.29 28.40 53.93
N ALA A 14 17.86 27.26 54.48
CA ALA A 14 17.95 25.97 53.78
C ALA A 14 17.05 25.93 52.52
N ILE A 15 15.84 26.47 52.62
CA ILE A 15 14.90 26.54 51.49
C ILE A 15 15.49 27.41 50.37
N GLY A 16 16.05 28.57 50.69
CA GLY A 16 16.68 29.43 49.68
C GLY A 16 17.83 28.75 48.94
N ILE A 17 18.68 27.98 49.65
CA ILE A 17 19.77 27.22 49.03
C ILE A 17 19.23 26.11 48.11
N GLU A 18 18.18 25.41 48.51
CA GLU A 18 17.56 24.38 47.67
C GLU A 18 16.88 24.97 46.44
N GLU A 19 16.26 26.15 46.58
CA GLU A 19 15.64 26.88 45.49
C GLU A 19 16.69 27.39 44.49
N GLU A 20 17.80 27.97 44.95
CA GLU A 20 18.94 28.33 44.09
C GLU A 20 19.47 27.11 43.31
N ARG A 21 19.59 25.96 43.97
CA ARG A 21 19.99 24.70 43.31
C ARG A 21 18.96 24.25 42.27
N ALA A 22 17.67 24.41 42.56
CA ALA A 22 16.61 24.11 41.62
C ALA A 22 16.71 24.99 40.37
N TRP A 23 16.96 26.30 40.52
CA TRP A 23 17.17 27.22 39.42
C TRP A 23 18.33 26.80 38.52
N VAL A 24 19.48 26.45 39.09
CA VAL A 24 20.63 25.93 38.32
C VAL A 24 20.25 24.66 37.54
N SER A 25 19.44 23.78 38.14
CA SER A 25 18.96 22.58 37.47
C SER A 25 18.06 22.90 36.26
N PHE A 26 17.20 23.92 36.36
CA PHE A 26 16.34 24.36 35.27
C PHE A 26 17.15 24.95 34.12
N TYR A 27 18.18 25.77 34.40
CA TYR A 27 19.08 26.27 33.34
C TYR A 27 19.71 25.15 32.51
N ARG A 28 20.15 24.06 33.14
CA ARG A 28 20.75 22.92 32.44
C ARG A 28 19.73 22.12 31.62
N ARG A 29 18.47 22.10 32.04
CA ARG A 29 17.39 21.28 31.45
C ARG A 29 16.57 22.04 30.41
N ALA A 30 16.36 23.34 30.56
CA ALA A 30 15.53 24.17 29.67
C ALA A 30 15.98 24.13 28.21
N GLY A 31 17.28 23.97 27.95
CA GLY A 31 17.81 23.82 26.58
C GLY A 31 17.62 22.41 25.98
N LYS A 32 17.42 21.38 26.81
CA LYS A 32 17.36 19.97 26.40
C LYS A 32 15.93 19.46 26.33
N ASP A 33 15.11 19.89 27.27
CA ASP A 33 13.75 19.41 27.46
C ASP A 33 12.75 20.55 27.22
N PRO A 34 12.01 20.50 26.08
CA PRO A 34 11.06 21.54 25.73
C PRO A 34 9.81 21.55 26.63
N ALA A 35 9.45 20.42 27.27
CA ALA A 35 8.29 20.38 28.15
C ALA A 35 8.55 21.21 29.41
N ILE A 36 9.72 21.00 30.01
CA ILE A 36 10.19 21.79 31.16
C ILE A 36 10.34 23.25 30.78
N ALA A 37 10.92 23.54 29.62
CA ALA A 37 11.06 24.91 29.14
C ALA A 37 9.70 25.62 29.04
N ALA A 38 8.65 24.92 28.59
CA ALA A 38 7.29 25.47 28.51
C ALA A 38 6.68 25.75 29.89
N GLU A 39 6.83 24.84 30.85
CA GLU A 39 6.34 25.01 32.22
C GLU A 39 7.05 26.16 32.94
N VAL A 40 8.38 26.19 32.88
CA VAL A 40 9.20 27.27 33.47
C VAL A 40 8.87 28.61 32.81
N LEU A 41 8.69 28.63 31.49
CA LEU A 41 8.29 29.85 30.77
C LEU A 41 6.91 30.35 31.22
N ALA A 42 5.93 29.46 31.38
CA ALA A 42 4.60 29.82 31.86
C ALA A 42 4.63 30.40 33.29
N GLN A 43 5.46 29.83 34.16
CA GLN A 43 5.65 30.34 35.52
C GLN A 43 6.36 31.70 35.53
N LEU A 44 7.36 31.90 34.68
CA LEU A 44 8.04 33.20 34.55
C LEU A 44 7.15 34.26 33.90
N ASP A 45 6.22 33.89 33.03
CA ASP A 45 5.27 34.85 32.44
C ASP A 45 4.14 35.24 33.41
N SER A 46 3.83 34.41 34.41
CA SER A 46 2.85 34.74 35.46
C SER A 46 3.43 35.62 36.57
N ASP A 47 4.74 35.55 36.84
CA ASP A 47 5.43 36.36 37.85
C ASP A 47 6.48 37.30 37.22
N PRO A 48 6.19 38.62 37.09
CA PRO A 48 7.09 39.57 36.45
C PRO A 48 8.35 39.88 37.25
N GLU A 49 8.35 39.69 38.58
CA GLU A 49 9.53 39.91 39.41
C GLU A 49 10.51 38.74 39.23
N MET A 50 10.02 37.49 39.29
CA MET A 50 10.86 36.31 38.99
C MET A 50 11.43 36.35 37.56
N LYS A 51 10.65 36.85 36.60
CA LYS A 51 11.11 37.04 35.22
C LYS A 51 12.28 38.01 35.10
N ARG A 52 12.27 39.09 35.89
CA ARG A 52 13.35 40.08 35.91
C ARG A 52 14.61 39.48 36.53
N GLU A 53 14.46 38.72 37.61
CA GLU A 53 15.58 38.03 38.30
C GLU A 53 16.21 36.92 37.44
N HIS A 54 15.42 36.21 36.65
CA HIS A 54 15.86 35.07 35.82
C HIS A 54 15.67 35.29 34.31
N LEU A 55 15.97 36.49 33.82
CA LEU A 55 15.78 36.86 32.41
C LEU A 55 16.53 35.94 31.44
N ALA A 56 17.75 35.50 31.79
CA ALA A 56 18.52 34.60 30.94
C ALA A 56 17.80 33.25 30.78
N LEU A 57 17.23 32.69 31.85
CA LEU A 57 16.44 31.46 31.80
C LEU A 57 15.23 31.62 30.88
N TYR A 58 14.52 32.75 31.01
CA TYR A 58 13.39 33.10 30.16
C TYR A 58 13.76 33.06 28.67
N LEU A 59 14.88 33.68 28.30
CA LEU A 59 15.37 33.69 26.92
C LEU A 59 15.78 32.28 26.45
N CYS A 60 16.49 31.52 27.29
CA CYS A 60 16.85 30.13 26.98
C CYS A 60 15.61 29.25 26.72
N CYS A 61 14.56 29.38 27.54
CA CYS A 61 13.30 28.65 27.32
C CYS A 61 12.64 29.04 25.99
N ARG A 62 12.59 30.34 25.64
CA ARG A 62 12.03 30.77 24.36
C ARG A 62 12.82 30.26 23.17
N GLU A 63 14.15 30.25 23.27
CA GLU A 63 15.02 29.74 22.22
C GLU A 63 14.82 28.24 22.02
N SER A 64 14.81 27.44 23.09
CA SER A 64 14.65 26.00 23.00
C SER A 64 13.31 25.60 22.37
N LEU A 65 12.23 26.32 22.70
CA LEU A 65 10.91 26.14 22.09
C LEU A 65 10.91 26.49 20.60
N ARG A 66 11.55 27.59 20.18
CA ARG A 66 11.66 27.96 18.76
C ARG A 66 12.46 26.93 17.97
N LEU A 67 13.59 26.47 18.51
CA LEU A 67 14.41 25.43 17.88
C LEU A 67 13.62 24.12 17.74
N ARG A 68 12.83 23.75 18.75
CA ARG A 68 11.97 22.56 18.70
C ARG A 68 10.90 22.71 17.64
N GLN A 69 10.21 23.85 17.58
CA GLN A 69 9.19 24.11 16.57
C GLN A 69 9.77 24.04 15.15
N ALA A 70 10.97 24.59 14.94
CA ALA A 70 11.67 24.50 13.65
C ALA A 70 12.01 23.05 13.26
N ARG A 71 12.47 22.24 14.22
CA ARG A 71 12.74 20.80 14.00
C ARG A 71 11.45 20.04 13.67
N GLU A 72 10.37 20.31 14.41
CA GLU A 72 9.08 19.67 14.20
C GLU A 72 8.50 20.03 12.83
N ALA A 73 8.56 21.31 12.42
CA ALA A 73 8.11 21.75 11.11
C ALA A 73 8.84 21.04 9.96
N ARG A 74 10.16 20.80 10.10
CA ARG A 74 10.92 20.00 9.14
C ARG A 74 10.43 18.55 9.13
N ASN A 75 10.32 17.93 10.29
CA ASN A 75 9.88 16.54 10.42
C ASN A 75 8.46 16.32 9.86
N GLN A 76 7.55 17.27 10.05
CA GLN A 76 6.20 17.21 9.48
C GLN A 76 6.21 17.26 7.95
N ARG A 77 7.10 18.06 7.34
CA ARG A 77 7.26 18.09 5.88
C ARG A 77 7.76 16.75 5.36
N PHE A 78 8.78 16.18 6.01
CA PHE A 78 9.30 14.86 5.66
C PHE A 78 8.25 13.77 5.84
N GLY A 79 7.55 13.74 6.97
CA GLY A 79 6.50 12.75 7.22
C GLY A 79 5.34 12.85 6.22
N ARG A 80 4.93 14.06 5.86
CA ARG A 80 3.90 14.28 4.84
C ARG A 80 4.38 13.83 3.45
N PHE A 81 5.62 14.16 3.09
CA PHE A 81 6.22 13.74 1.83
C PHE A 81 6.32 12.22 1.73
N VAL A 82 6.86 11.56 2.76
CA VAL A 82 6.98 10.10 2.81
C VAL A 82 5.61 9.44 2.72
N ARG A 83 4.62 9.91 3.49
CA ARG A 83 3.25 9.37 3.44
C ARG A 83 2.61 9.56 2.07
N TRP A 84 2.80 10.71 1.43
CA TRP A 84 2.32 10.96 0.07
C TRP A 84 3.01 10.05 -0.94
N LEU A 85 4.33 9.91 -0.87
CA LEU A 85 5.12 9.08 -1.79
C LEU A 85 4.74 7.60 -1.67
N LEU A 86 4.71 7.07 -0.45
CA LEU A 86 4.32 5.68 -0.20
C LEU A 86 2.85 5.43 -0.57
N GLY A 87 1.94 6.34 -0.21
CA GLY A 87 0.53 6.23 -0.59
C GLY A 87 0.35 6.29 -2.12
N GLY A 88 1.10 7.13 -2.81
CA GLY A 88 1.11 7.23 -4.26
C GLY A 88 1.63 5.94 -4.92
N LEU A 89 2.81 5.49 -4.51
CA LEU A 89 3.51 4.37 -5.14
C LEU A 89 2.89 3.01 -4.80
N PHE A 90 2.48 2.78 -3.55
CA PHE A 90 2.01 1.46 -3.11
C PHE A 90 0.50 1.28 -3.15
N ILE A 91 -0.28 2.37 -3.07
CA ILE A 91 -1.75 2.27 -3.06
C ILE A 91 -2.31 2.77 -4.40
N ARG A 92 -2.01 4.01 -4.77
CA ARG A 92 -2.62 4.64 -5.94
C ARG A 92 -2.14 4.03 -7.25
N PHE A 93 -0.82 3.82 -7.39
CA PHE A 93 -0.21 3.29 -8.61
C PHE A 93 -0.74 1.91 -9.00
N PRO A 94 -0.70 0.85 -8.16
CA PRO A 94 -1.19 -0.46 -8.57
C PRO A 94 -2.69 -0.48 -8.85
N VAL A 95 -3.49 0.30 -8.12
CA VAL A 95 -4.93 0.44 -8.41
C VAL A 95 -5.17 1.07 -9.78
N ASN A 96 -4.42 2.11 -10.13
CA ASN A 96 -4.52 2.76 -11.43
C ASN A 96 -4.01 1.86 -12.56
N VAL A 97 -2.91 1.14 -12.36
CA VAL A 97 -2.37 0.17 -13.32
C VAL A 97 -3.39 -0.94 -13.57
N ARG A 98 -3.97 -1.55 -12.53
CA ARG A 98 -5.03 -2.57 -12.68
C ARG A 98 -6.23 -2.06 -13.48
N ARG A 99 -6.68 -0.83 -13.21
CA ARG A 99 -7.78 -0.20 -13.96
C ARG A 99 -7.42 0.09 -15.41
N ALA A 100 -6.19 0.54 -15.67
CA ALA A 100 -5.72 0.81 -17.03
C ALA A 100 -5.60 -0.47 -17.86
N LEU A 101 -5.06 -1.55 -17.28
CA LEU A 101 -5.03 -2.86 -17.94
C LEU A 101 -6.43 -3.39 -18.22
N GLY A 102 -7.39 -3.28 -17.28
CA GLY A 102 -8.77 -3.71 -17.50
C GLY A 102 -9.47 -2.95 -18.64
N ARG A 103 -9.27 -1.62 -18.72
CA ARG A 103 -9.81 -0.82 -19.84
C ARG A 103 -9.12 -1.13 -21.16
N GLY A 104 -7.82 -1.42 -21.13
CA GLY A 104 -7.06 -1.83 -22.30
C GLY A 104 -7.52 -3.19 -22.84
N SER A 105 -7.84 -4.14 -21.95
CA SER A 105 -8.40 -5.43 -22.36
C SER A 105 -9.80 -5.29 -22.95
N ASP A 106 -10.65 -4.41 -22.39
CA ASP A 106 -11.98 -4.16 -22.94
C ASP A 106 -11.91 -3.53 -24.34
N LEU A 107 -10.97 -2.61 -24.56
CA LEU A 107 -10.75 -1.99 -25.87
C LEU A 107 -10.17 -2.99 -26.88
N ALA A 108 -9.21 -3.82 -26.46
CA ALA A 108 -8.66 -4.88 -27.32
C ALA A 108 -9.72 -5.92 -27.67
N ALA A 109 -10.60 -6.28 -26.74
CA ALA A 109 -11.75 -7.15 -26.98
C ALA A 109 -12.73 -6.54 -28.01
N ALA A 110 -12.96 -5.23 -27.97
CA ALA A 110 -13.80 -4.53 -28.95
C ALA A 110 -13.14 -4.36 -30.34
N CYS A 111 -11.81 -4.47 -30.42
CA CYS A 111 -11.04 -4.39 -31.67
C CYS A 111 -10.71 -5.77 -32.25
N LEU A 112 -10.99 -6.86 -31.54
CA LEU A 112 -10.97 -8.19 -32.14
C LEU A 112 -12.12 -8.25 -33.16
N PRO A 113 -11.88 -8.78 -34.38
CA PRO A 113 -12.97 -9.06 -35.30
C PRO A 113 -14.03 -9.86 -34.55
N GLU A 114 -15.30 -9.53 -34.77
CA GLU A 114 -16.44 -10.26 -34.24
C GLU A 114 -16.38 -11.71 -34.77
N GLU A 115 -15.51 -12.53 -34.18
CA GLU A 115 -15.49 -13.96 -34.36
C GLU A 115 -16.85 -14.39 -33.82
N HIS A 116 -17.75 -14.74 -34.74
CA HIS A 116 -18.94 -15.51 -34.46
C HIS A 116 -18.49 -16.79 -33.74
N SER A 117 -18.29 -16.69 -32.43
CA SER A 117 -17.99 -17.79 -31.53
C SER A 117 -19.21 -18.69 -31.56
N GLU A 118 -19.20 -19.63 -32.50
CA GLU A 118 -20.28 -20.54 -32.75
C GLU A 118 -20.47 -21.41 -31.49
N PRO A 119 -21.61 -21.29 -30.77
CA PRO A 119 -21.81 -21.94 -29.47
C PRO A 119 -21.70 -23.47 -29.54
N ALA A 120 -21.79 -24.03 -30.75
CA ALA A 120 -21.57 -25.44 -31.03
C ALA A 120 -20.17 -25.92 -30.63
N THR A 121 -19.11 -25.13 -30.85
CA THR A 121 -17.72 -25.55 -30.56
C THR A 121 -17.49 -25.71 -29.05
N ALA A 122 -18.02 -24.79 -28.24
CA ALA A 122 -17.96 -24.87 -26.79
C ALA A 122 -18.78 -26.07 -26.25
N GLN A 123 -19.94 -26.36 -26.86
CA GLN A 123 -20.73 -27.54 -26.50
C GLN A 123 -20.04 -28.85 -26.88
N ILE A 124 -19.40 -28.91 -28.05
CA ILE A 124 -18.60 -30.07 -28.49
C ILE A 124 -17.44 -30.31 -27.53
N GLN A 125 -16.75 -29.26 -27.06
CA GLN A 125 -15.69 -29.40 -26.06
C GLN A 125 -16.23 -29.87 -24.69
N ARG A 126 -17.40 -29.38 -24.26
CA ARG A 126 -18.06 -29.86 -23.03
C ARG A 126 -18.46 -31.33 -23.15
N LEU A 127 -19.02 -31.73 -24.29
CA LEU A 127 -19.39 -33.12 -24.57
C LEU A 127 -18.15 -34.02 -24.64
N GLY A 128 -17.04 -33.58 -25.23
CA GLY A 128 -15.76 -34.32 -25.25
C GLY A 128 -15.13 -34.51 -23.87
N LYS A 129 -15.40 -33.61 -22.93
CA LYS A 129 -14.99 -33.74 -21.52
C LYS A 129 -15.87 -34.73 -20.75
N SER A 130 -17.08 -35.04 -21.23
CA SER A 130 -17.97 -35.99 -20.56
C SER A 130 -17.45 -37.44 -20.73
N PRO A 131 -17.39 -38.21 -19.63
CA PRO A 131 -16.82 -39.56 -19.66
C PRO A 131 -17.69 -40.53 -20.50
N LYS A 132 -19.01 -40.32 -20.51
CA LYS A 132 -19.98 -41.13 -21.28
C LYS A 132 -19.77 -41.00 -22.79
N VAL A 133 -19.54 -39.79 -23.29
CA VAL A 133 -19.28 -39.55 -24.73
C VAL A 133 -17.89 -40.08 -25.11
N ARG A 134 -16.91 -39.99 -24.21
CA ARG A 134 -15.58 -40.57 -24.43
C ARG A 134 -15.61 -42.09 -24.52
N ALA A 135 -16.37 -42.75 -23.62
CA ALA A 135 -16.56 -44.20 -23.64
C ALA A 135 -17.30 -44.66 -24.90
N ALA A 136 -18.37 -43.97 -25.30
CA ALA A 136 -19.09 -44.27 -26.54
C ALA A 136 -18.21 -44.11 -27.80
N ARG A 137 -17.38 -43.05 -27.84
CA ARG A 137 -16.43 -42.83 -28.94
C ARG A 137 -15.31 -43.87 -28.98
N ALA A 138 -14.86 -44.36 -27.81
CA ALA A 138 -13.89 -45.44 -27.71
C ALA A 138 -14.48 -46.79 -28.16
N ALA A 139 -15.73 -47.08 -27.77
CA ALA A 139 -16.44 -48.28 -28.20
C ALA A 139 -16.68 -48.30 -29.73
N PHE A 140 -16.99 -47.14 -30.32
CA PHE A 140 -17.17 -47.02 -31.77
C PHE A 140 -15.85 -47.13 -32.56
N LYS A 141 -14.71 -46.78 -31.95
CA LYS A 141 -13.39 -46.86 -32.58
C LYS A 141 -12.69 -48.20 -32.37
N ALA A 142 -13.30 -49.14 -31.65
CA ALA A 142 -12.76 -50.49 -31.51
C ALA A 142 -12.94 -51.24 -32.85
N PRO A 143 -11.86 -51.65 -33.54
CA PRO A 143 -12.00 -52.50 -34.72
C PRO A 143 -12.56 -53.86 -34.30
N SER A 144 -13.70 -54.24 -34.88
CA SER A 144 -14.23 -55.60 -34.78
C SER A 144 -13.25 -56.56 -35.45
N ILE A 145 -12.43 -57.22 -34.65
CA ILE A 145 -11.70 -58.41 -35.07
C ILE A 145 -12.72 -59.55 -35.10
N SER A 146 -13.26 -59.85 -36.29
CA SER A 146 -13.50 -61.23 -36.73
C SER A 146 -13.81 -61.29 -38.22
N GLU A 147 -13.16 -62.26 -38.86
CA GLU A 147 -13.38 -62.86 -40.20
C GLU A 147 -12.80 -62.16 -41.46
N ILE A 148 -11.67 -62.72 -41.90
CA ILE A 148 -11.14 -62.78 -43.28
C ILE A 148 -11.66 -64.11 -43.88
N PRO A 149 -12.20 -64.17 -45.12
CA PRO A 149 -11.41 -64.43 -46.34
C PRO A 149 -11.97 -63.69 -47.58
N ALA A 150 -11.34 -63.50 -48.74
CA ALA A 150 -10.07 -63.83 -49.36
C ALA A 150 -9.93 -62.87 -50.58
N SER A 151 -8.70 -62.56 -51.01
CA SER A 151 -8.43 -61.86 -52.28
C SER A 151 -8.84 -62.71 -53.50
N PRO A 152 -9.06 -62.11 -54.70
CA PRO A 152 -7.92 -61.86 -55.57
C PRO A 152 -7.97 -60.53 -56.36
N SER A 153 -6.76 -60.16 -56.78
CA SER A 153 -6.35 -59.12 -57.71
C SER A 153 -7.09 -59.11 -59.05
N ALA A 154 -7.24 -57.95 -59.69
CA ALA A 154 -6.98 -57.74 -61.12
C ALA A 154 -7.14 -56.26 -61.53
N ASP A 155 -6.22 -55.84 -62.41
CA ASP A 155 -6.13 -54.57 -63.11
C ASP A 155 -7.27 -54.28 -64.11
N SER A 156 -7.27 -53.01 -64.54
CA SER A 156 -7.60 -52.50 -65.88
C SER A 156 -9.01 -51.98 -66.18
N ALA A 157 -8.98 -50.81 -66.84
CA ALA A 157 -9.93 -50.32 -67.85
C ALA A 157 -11.31 -49.88 -67.32
N MET A 158 -11.99 -48.83 -67.81
CA MET A 158 -11.77 -47.86 -68.86
C MET A 158 -12.97 -46.88 -68.77
N VAL A 159 -12.67 -45.59 -68.89
CA VAL A 159 -13.37 -44.50 -69.62
C VAL A 159 -14.88 -44.64 -69.91
N ASP A 160 -15.64 -43.59 -69.52
CA ASP A 160 -16.57 -42.72 -70.28
C ASP A 160 -17.73 -42.28 -69.37
N SER A 161 -18.35 -41.09 -69.42
CA SER A 161 -18.28 -39.94 -70.31
C SER A 161 -18.95 -38.75 -69.58
N ALA A 162 -18.61 -37.51 -69.97
CA ALA A 162 -19.24 -36.25 -69.53
C ALA A 162 -20.60 -36.01 -70.27
N PRO A 163 -21.31 -34.84 -70.26
CA PRO A 163 -21.01 -33.54 -69.65
C PRO A 163 -22.20 -32.69 -69.06
N ARG A 164 -21.82 -31.67 -68.26
CA ARG A 164 -22.18 -30.22 -68.27
C ARG A 164 -23.63 -29.71 -68.52
N ALA A 165 -24.14 -28.90 -67.57
CA ALA A 165 -24.82 -27.58 -67.77
C ALA A 165 -25.06 -26.93 -66.37
N ALA A 166 -24.50 -25.75 -66.04
CA ALA A 166 -25.06 -24.38 -66.20
C ALA A 166 -26.37 -24.19 -65.37
N GLN A 167 -26.57 -23.19 -64.50
CA GLN A 167 -26.29 -21.75 -64.60
C GLN A 167 -26.32 -21.06 -63.22
N ALA A 168 -25.65 -19.91 -63.16
CA ALA A 168 -25.84 -18.85 -62.18
C ALA A 168 -26.93 -17.87 -62.63
N THR A 169 -27.67 -17.30 -61.68
CA THR A 169 -28.36 -15.98 -61.70
C THR A 169 -28.76 -15.72 -60.25
N GLY A 170 -28.74 -14.53 -59.67
CA GLY A 170 -28.46 -13.16 -60.10
C GLY A 170 -28.76 -12.29 -58.88
#